data_AF-A0A8H3A1E3-F1
#
_entry.id   AF-A0A8H3A1E3-F1
#
_cell.length_a   1.000
_cell.length_b   1.000
_cell.length_c   1.000
_cell.angle_alpha   90.00
_cell.angle_beta   90.00
_cell.angle_gamma   90.00
#
_symmetry.space_group_name_H-M   'P 1'
#
loop_
_entity.id
_entity.type
_entity.pdbx_description
1 polymer ?
#
loop_
_entity_poly.entity_id
_entity_poly.type
_entity_poly.pdbx_seq_one_letter_code
_entity_poly.pdbx_strand_id
1 'polypeptide(L)'
;MVALQNLVVLALSVVALAFPTPTTEASDLFKRAISGAAAGKCGNNAFTATKVNEAASAAASRVAQGSQGQVGRNKYPHKFNNREGFKFLPGCSAPFYEFPILQSKVYTGENPGPDRVVIGSVNGADAAYCGLITHTGAGGNNFVQCDSA
;
A
#
# COMPACT_ATOMS: atom_id res chain seq x y z
N MET A 1 -64.59 -52.19 -32.10
CA MET A 1 -63.55 -51.65 -33.02
C MET A 1 -63.00 -50.39 -32.38
N VAL A 2 -61.73 -50.46 -31.98
CA VAL A 2 -60.65 -49.43 -31.94
C VAL A 2 -61.05 -47.98 -31.64
N ALA A 3 -60.38 -47.19 -30.81
CA ALA A 3 -59.46 -47.32 -29.69
C ALA A 3 -59.29 -45.87 -29.21
N LEU A 4 -59.38 -45.64 -27.90
CA LEU A 4 -59.23 -44.31 -27.30
C LEU A 4 -57.75 -43.91 -27.29
N GLN A 5 -57.51 -42.63 -27.58
CA GLN A 5 -56.25 -41.89 -27.53
C GLN A 5 -55.30 -42.31 -26.40
N ASN A 6 -54.00 -42.30 -26.71
CA ASN A 6 -52.97 -41.85 -25.77
C ASN A 6 -51.81 -41.25 -26.57
N LEU A 7 -51.79 -39.92 -26.70
CA LEU A 7 -50.60 -39.18 -27.10
C LEU A 7 -49.58 -39.29 -25.96
N VAL A 8 -48.48 -39.98 -26.21
CA VAL A 8 -47.30 -39.93 -25.34
C VAL A 8 -46.49 -38.71 -25.76
N VAL A 9 -46.60 -37.61 -25.02
CA VAL A 9 -45.74 -36.45 -25.18
C VAL A 9 -44.43 -36.73 -24.45
N LEU A 10 -43.38 -37.02 -25.20
CA LEU A 10 -42.02 -37.20 -24.69
C LEU A 10 -41.44 -35.82 -24.34
N ALA A 11 -41.58 -35.39 -23.09
CA ALA A 11 -40.96 -34.15 -22.62
C ALA A 11 -39.47 -34.39 -22.33
N LEU A 12 -38.60 -33.89 -23.21
CA LEU A 12 -37.16 -33.80 -22.97
C LEU A 12 -36.90 -32.70 -21.93
N SER A 13 -36.63 -33.09 -20.68
CA SER A 13 -36.18 -32.20 -19.62
C SER A 13 -34.74 -31.75 -19.89
N VAL A 14 -34.58 -30.53 -20.40
CA VAL A 14 -33.28 -29.89 -20.55
C VAL A 14 -32.83 -29.43 -19.17
N VAL A 15 -31.90 -30.15 -18.54
CA VAL A 15 -31.24 -29.70 -17.31
C VAL A 15 -30.30 -28.57 -17.70
N ALA A 16 -30.76 -27.33 -17.53
CA ALA A 16 -29.90 -26.16 -17.63
C ALA A 16 -28.94 -26.15 -16.43
N LEU A 17 -27.68 -26.53 -16.67
CA LEU A 17 -26.59 -26.25 -15.74
C LEU A 17 -26.37 -24.73 -15.75
N ALA A 18 -26.97 -24.04 -14.79
CA ALA A 18 -26.61 -22.67 -14.48
C ALA A 18 -25.19 -22.68 -13.92
N PHE A 19 -24.19 -22.55 -14.79
CA PHE A 19 -22.83 -22.26 -14.36
C PHE A 19 -22.87 -20.86 -13.73
N PRO A 20 -22.54 -20.69 -12.45
CA PRO A 20 -22.36 -19.36 -11.91
C PRO A 20 -21.25 -18.71 -12.73
N THR A 21 -21.60 -17.67 -13.50
CA THR A 21 -20.58 -16.79 -14.08
C THR A 21 -19.78 -16.24 -12.90
N PRO A 22 -18.46 -16.43 -12.85
CA PRO A 22 -17.64 -15.69 -11.91
C PRO A 22 -17.89 -14.22 -12.21
N THR A 23 -18.67 -13.56 -11.34
CA THR A 23 -18.70 -12.11 -11.29
C THR A 23 -17.28 -11.73 -10.90
N THR A 24 -16.51 -11.34 -11.90
CA THR A 24 -15.37 -10.46 -11.68
C THR A 24 -15.97 -9.19 -11.11
N GLU A 25 -16.23 -9.21 -9.79
CA GLU A 25 -16.35 -8.02 -8.99
C GLU A 25 -15.12 -7.22 -9.39
N ALA A 26 -15.36 -6.16 -10.18
CA ALA A 26 -14.35 -5.16 -10.44
C ALA A 26 -13.96 -4.71 -9.04
N SER A 27 -12.84 -5.22 -8.56
CA SER A 27 -12.24 -4.80 -7.30
C SER A 27 -12.07 -3.32 -7.49
N ASP A 28 -12.97 -2.59 -6.83
CA ASP A 28 -12.99 -1.16 -6.86
C ASP A 28 -11.55 -0.74 -6.65
N LEU A 29 -11.06 0.00 -7.64
CA LEU A 29 -9.73 0.53 -7.69
C LEU A 29 -9.74 1.58 -6.59
N PHE A 30 -9.76 1.14 -5.32
CA PHE A 30 -9.56 1.95 -4.14
C PHE A 30 -8.21 2.56 -4.39
N LYS A 31 -8.26 3.75 -4.97
CA LYS A 31 -7.15 4.64 -5.16
C LYS A 31 -6.63 4.83 -3.76
N ARG A 32 -5.59 4.04 -3.42
CA ARG A 32 -4.93 4.06 -2.12
C ARG A 32 -4.68 5.52 -1.81
N ALA A 33 -5.41 6.04 -0.85
CA ALA A 33 -5.46 7.45 -0.62
C ALA A 33 -4.32 7.77 0.33
N ILE A 34 -3.14 8.03 -0.23
CA ILE A 34 -2.10 8.71 0.52
C ILE A 34 -2.46 10.18 0.58
N SER A 35 -2.87 10.63 1.76
CA SER A 35 -3.17 12.04 1.98
C SER A 35 -1.89 12.83 2.23
N GLY A 36 -1.84 14.07 1.71
CA GLY A 36 -0.82 15.05 2.05
C GLY A 36 0.58 14.81 1.47
N ALA A 37 0.78 13.86 0.53
CA ALA A 37 2.08 13.62 -0.06
C ALA A 37 2.68 14.90 -0.68
N ALA A 38 3.87 15.28 -0.22
CA ALA A 38 4.56 16.50 -0.61
C ALA A 38 6.02 16.22 -0.98
N ALA A 39 6.62 17.10 -1.77
CA ALA A 39 8.04 17.03 -2.11
C ALA A 39 8.91 17.36 -0.88
N GLY A 40 10.16 16.92 -0.91
CA GLY A 40 11.12 17.22 0.15
C GLY A 40 12.55 16.86 -0.20
N LYS A 41 13.49 17.28 0.65
CA LYS A 41 14.92 17.12 0.41
C LYS A 41 15.62 16.52 1.63
N CYS A 42 16.21 15.35 1.43
CA CYS A 42 16.96 14.59 2.43
C CYS A 42 18.46 14.69 2.14
N GLY A 43 19.18 15.56 2.86
CA GLY A 43 20.57 15.85 2.54
C GLY A 43 20.69 16.39 1.11
N ASN A 44 21.36 15.65 0.23
CA ASN A 44 21.50 16.02 -1.19
C ASN A 44 20.43 15.39 -2.11
N ASN A 45 19.56 14.53 -1.58
CA ASN A 45 18.54 13.84 -2.36
C ASN A 45 17.24 14.65 -2.36
N ALA A 46 16.79 15.10 -3.53
CA ALA A 46 15.47 15.70 -3.70
C ALA A 46 14.45 14.67 -4.17
N PHE A 47 13.26 14.66 -3.56
CA PHE A 47 12.15 13.80 -3.91
C PHE A 47 10.95 14.63 -4.32
N THR A 48 10.37 14.32 -5.48
CA THR A 48 9.12 14.93 -5.93
C THR A 48 7.94 14.38 -5.13
N ALA A 49 6.83 15.13 -5.09
CA ALA A 49 5.60 14.67 -4.45
C ALA A 49 5.12 13.32 -5.03
N THR A 50 5.31 13.10 -6.34
CA THR A 50 5.01 11.81 -6.99
C THR A 50 5.85 10.67 -6.41
N LYS A 51 7.17 10.87 -6.23
CA LYS A 51 8.04 9.83 -5.66
C LYS A 51 7.69 9.53 -4.21
N VAL A 52 7.37 10.55 -3.44
CA VAL A 52 6.88 10.40 -2.06
C VAL A 52 5.57 9.62 -2.05
N ASN A 53 4.63 9.95 -2.92
CA ASN A 53 3.35 9.26 -3.05
C ASN A 53 3.53 7.79 -3.46
N GLU A 54 4.40 7.49 -4.42
CA GLU A 54 4.70 6.11 -4.86
C GLU A 54 5.24 5.27 -3.69
N ALA A 55 6.23 5.80 -2.96
CA ALA A 55 6.83 5.10 -1.82
C ALA A 55 5.84 4.92 -0.66
N ALA A 56 5.07 5.96 -0.32
CA ALA A 56 4.05 5.90 0.72
C ALA A 56 2.92 4.94 0.37
N SER A 57 2.47 4.91 -0.89
CA SER A 57 1.45 3.99 -1.39
C SER A 57 1.93 2.54 -1.32
N ALA A 58 3.19 2.29 -1.68
CA ALA A 58 3.80 0.98 -1.55
C ALA A 58 3.90 0.57 -0.07
N ALA A 59 4.31 1.48 0.82
CA ALA A 59 4.36 1.23 2.25
C ALA A 59 2.96 0.86 2.80
N ALA A 60 1.93 1.66 2.54
CA ALA A 60 0.57 1.40 3.04
C ALA A 60 0.03 0.06 2.52
N SER A 61 0.23 -0.23 1.23
CA SER A 61 -0.14 -1.52 0.63
C SER A 61 0.51 -2.72 1.33
N ARG A 62 1.78 -2.57 1.71
CA ARG A 62 2.54 -3.63 2.38
C ARG A 62 2.15 -3.77 3.84
N VAL A 63 1.88 -2.67 4.55
CA VAL A 63 1.33 -2.70 5.90
C VAL A 63 0.00 -3.45 5.91
N ALA A 64 -0.88 -3.20 4.93
CA ALA A 64 -2.16 -3.90 4.78
C ALA A 64 -2.01 -5.43 4.60
N GLN A 65 -0.89 -5.89 4.03
CA GLN A 65 -0.57 -7.31 3.84
C GLN A 65 0.07 -7.96 5.08
N GLY A 66 0.35 -7.18 6.14
CA GLY A 66 1.05 -7.66 7.32
C GLY A 66 2.46 -8.18 7.01
N SER A 67 2.91 -9.18 7.77
CA SER A 67 4.28 -9.72 7.67
C SER A 67 4.63 -10.27 6.27
N GLN A 68 3.64 -10.74 5.51
CA GLN A 68 3.85 -11.27 4.14
C GLN A 68 4.15 -10.15 3.14
N GLY A 69 3.74 -8.91 3.43
CA GLY A 69 4.02 -7.74 2.60
C GLY A 69 5.43 -7.17 2.80
N GLN A 70 6.14 -7.59 3.84
CA GLN A 70 7.45 -7.04 4.19
C GLN A 70 8.55 -7.53 3.23
N VAL A 71 9.46 -6.63 2.88
CA VAL A 71 10.53 -6.87 1.90
C VAL A 71 11.90 -6.44 2.44
N GLY A 72 12.93 -7.08 1.89
CA GLY A 72 14.32 -6.86 2.26
C GLY A 72 14.68 -7.48 3.62
N ARG A 73 15.99 -7.52 3.89
CA ARG A 73 16.54 -8.10 5.12
C ARG A 73 16.00 -7.44 6.39
N ASN A 74 15.74 -6.14 6.34
CA ASN A 74 15.24 -5.34 7.46
C ASN A 74 13.71 -5.36 7.57
N LYS A 75 13.01 -6.11 6.70
CA LYS A 75 11.55 -6.30 6.73
C LYS A 75 10.76 -4.99 6.67
N TYR A 76 10.98 -4.21 5.62
CA TYR A 76 10.23 -2.97 5.39
C TYR A 76 8.88 -3.23 4.70
N PRO A 77 7.83 -2.45 4.99
CA PRO A 77 7.76 -1.43 6.02
C PRO A 77 7.72 -2.07 7.42
N HIS A 78 8.28 -1.37 8.40
CA HIS A 78 8.17 -1.74 9.80
C HIS A 78 7.83 -0.53 10.66
N LYS A 79 7.41 -0.81 11.90
CA LYS A 79 7.00 0.22 12.84
C LYS A 79 8.15 1.20 13.09
N PHE A 80 7.84 2.47 12.96
CA PHE A 80 8.71 3.58 13.35
C PHE A 80 8.24 4.12 14.69
N ASN A 81 9.11 4.07 15.70
CA ASN A 81 8.73 4.43 17.08
C ASN A 81 8.89 5.92 17.40
N ASN A 82 9.44 6.71 16.48
CA ASN A 82 9.69 8.15 16.67
C ASN A 82 10.45 8.47 17.97
N ARG A 83 11.58 7.79 18.20
CA ARG A 83 12.39 7.98 19.41
C ARG A 83 13.12 9.33 19.39
N GLU A 84 13.29 9.89 18.20
CA GLU A 84 13.85 11.19 17.91
C GLU A 84 12.92 12.34 18.34
N GLY A 85 11.63 12.07 18.56
CA GLY A 85 10.66 13.07 19.00
C GLY A 85 10.23 14.03 17.89
N PHE A 86 10.23 13.59 16.63
CA PHE A 86 9.81 14.41 15.50
C PHE A 86 8.34 14.81 15.62
N LYS A 87 8.07 16.04 15.18
CA LYS A 87 6.70 16.52 14.96
C LYS A 87 6.34 16.25 13.51
N PHE A 88 5.42 15.32 13.30
CA PHE A 88 4.91 14.98 11.98
C PHE A 88 3.79 15.92 11.54
N LEU A 89 3.50 15.87 10.24
CA LEU A 89 2.46 16.70 9.63
C LEU A 89 1.09 16.49 10.31
N PRO A 90 0.25 17.56 10.35
CA PRO A 90 -1.12 17.44 10.86
C PRO A 90 -1.90 16.32 10.15
N GLY A 91 -2.75 15.62 10.90
CA GLY A 91 -3.53 14.49 10.37
C GLY A 91 -2.77 13.16 10.32
N CYS A 92 -1.48 13.15 10.68
CA CYS A 92 -0.73 11.92 10.91
C CYS A 92 -0.77 11.51 12.39
N SER A 93 -1.26 10.29 12.65
CA SER A 93 -1.35 9.69 13.99
C SER A 93 -0.65 8.33 14.03
N ALA A 94 -0.14 7.94 15.19
CA ALA A 94 0.45 6.63 15.39
C ALA A 94 -0.62 5.51 15.20
N PRO A 95 -0.23 4.29 14.81
CA PRO A 95 1.14 3.81 14.60
C PRO A 95 1.80 4.39 13.34
N PHE A 96 3.10 4.70 13.44
CA PHE A 96 3.89 5.11 12.29
C PHE A 96 4.68 3.94 11.71
N TYR A 97 4.90 3.98 10.42
CA TYR A 97 5.73 3.03 9.68
C TYR A 97 6.74 3.76 8.81
N GLU A 98 7.96 3.25 8.78
CA GLU A 98 9.00 3.74 7.87
C GLU A 98 9.17 2.80 6.67
N PHE A 99 9.44 3.37 5.51
CA PHE A 99 9.72 2.63 4.28
C PHE A 99 10.80 3.34 3.47
N PRO A 100 11.77 2.63 2.88
CA PRO A 100 12.81 3.27 2.07
C PRO A 100 12.22 3.99 0.86
N ILE A 101 12.72 5.20 0.61
CA ILE A 101 12.43 5.96 -0.60
C ILE A 101 13.71 6.09 -1.43
N LEU A 102 13.64 5.71 -2.70
CA LEU A 102 14.77 5.76 -3.63
C LEU A 102 14.45 6.70 -4.79
N GLN A 103 15.49 7.30 -5.38
CA GLN A 103 15.30 8.26 -6.48
C GLN A 103 14.75 7.61 -7.75
N SER A 104 15.14 6.37 -8.06
CA SER A 104 14.84 5.75 -9.35
C SER A 104 13.63 4.81 -9.34
N LYS A 105 13.29 4.19 -8.21
CA LYS A 105 12.27 3.14 -8.13
C LYS A 105 11.63 3.02 -6.75
N VAL A 106 10.50 2.31 -6.68
CA VAL A 106 9.95 1.84 -5.41
C VAL A 106 10.85 0.74 -4.85
N TYR A 107 11.11 0.80 -3.54
CA TYR A 107 11.96 -0.18 -2.85
C TYR A 107 11.39 -1.61 -2.92
N THR A 108 12.25 -2.57 -3.27
CA THR A 108 11.86 -3.97 -3.47
C THR A 108 12.63 -4.97 -2.60
N GLY A 109 13.57 -4.51 -1.78
CA GLY A 109 14.33 -5.37 -0.85
C GLY A 109 15.84 -5.30 -0.98
N GLU A 110 16.36 -4.51 -1.92
CA GLU A 110 17.77 -4.18 -2.08
C GLU A 110 18.36 -3.36 -0.89
N ASN A 111 19.51 -2.71 -1.08
CA ASN A 111 20.01 -1.74 -0.10
C ASN A 111 19.00 -0.58 0.05
N PRO A 112 18.47 -0.31 1.27
CA PRO A 112 17.46 0.73 1.47
C PRO A 112 18.00 2.16 1.34
N GLY A 113 19.32 2.37 1.34
CA GLY A 113 19.89 3.72 1.43
C GLY A 113 19.54 4.42 2.76
N PRO A 114 19.78 5.75 2.87
CA PRO A 114 19.61 6.48 4.13
C PRO A 114 18.21 7.06 4.35
N ASP A 115 17.39 7.18 3.30
CA ASP A 115 16.16 7.98 3.33
C ASP A 115 14.91 7.12 3.53
N ARG A 116 13.94 7.62 4.29
CA ARG A 116 12.67 6.95 4.56
C ARG A 116 11.51 7.90 4.35
N VAL A 117 10.42 7.38 3.78
CA VAL A 117 9.09 7.96 3.95
C VAL A 117 8.47 7.41 5.22
N VAL A 118 7.83 8.29 6.00
CA VAL A 118 7.04 7.91 7.17
C VAL A 118 5.57 8.04 6.82
N ILE A 119 4.82 6.97 7.05
CA ILE A 119 3.36 6.96 6.98
C ILE A 119 2.74 6.72 8.35
N GLY A 120 1.50 7.15 8.51
CA GLY A 120 0.72 7.02 9.75
C GLY A 120 -0.77 7.10 9.43
N SER A 121 -1.61 7.16 10.45
CA SER A 121 -3.08 7.14 10.31
C SER A 121 -3.54 6.02 9.37
N VAL A 122 -2.90 4.84 9.47
CA VAL A 122 -3.09 3.74 8.53
C VAL A 122 -4.46 3.09 8.74
N ASN A 123 -5.22 2.92 7.66
CA ASN A 123 -6.48 2.19 7.63
C ASN A 123 -6.52 1.32 6.36
N GLY A 124 -6.31 0.01 6.52
CA GLY A 124 -6.13 -0.88 5.38
C GLY A 124 -4.93 -0.45 4.52
N ALA A 125 -5.18 -0.19 3.24
CA ALA A 125 -4.16 0.30 2.30
C ALA A 125 -4.11 1.83 2.16
N ASP A 126 -4.92 2.55 2.95
CA ASP A 126 -4.91 4.01 3.04
C ASP A 126 -4.02 4.47 4.20
N ALA A 127 -3.39 5.64 4.05
CA ALA A 127 -2.53 6.22 5.07
C ALA A 127 -2.34 7.72 4.85
N ALA A 128 -1.86 8.43 5.88
CA ALA A 128 -1.34 9.78 5.75
C ALA A 128 0.18 9.76 5.54
N TYR A 129 0.68 10.62 4.64
CA TYR A 129 2.10 10.97 4.61
C TYR A 129 2.43 11.86 5.81
N CYS A 130 3.43 11.46 6.59
CA CYS A 130 3.78 12.12 7.85
C CYS A 130 5.03 13.00 7.72
N GLY A 131 5.93 12.64 6.81
CA GLY A 131 7.20 13.31 6.61
C GLY A 131 8.24 12.40 5.96
N LEU A 132 9.36 12.99 5.61
CA LEU A 132 10.58 12.32 5.19
C LEU A 132 11.62 12.42 6.30
N ILE A 133 12.37 11.35 6.51
CA ILE A 133 13.49 11.28 7.45
C ILE A 133 14.72 10.67 6.78
N THR A 134 15.91 11.02 7.26
CA THR A 134 17.17 10.51 6.72
C THR A 134 18.22 10.27 7.79
N HIS A 135 19.04 9.23 7.59
CA HIS A 135 20.28 9.06 8.35
C HIS A 135 21.35 10.09 7.96
N THR A 136 21.21 10.76 6.81
CA THR A 136 22.20 11.72 6.32
C THR A 136 22.29 12.92 7.26
N GLY A 137 23.47 13.15 7.83
CA GLY A 137 23.67 14.22 8.82
C GLY A 137 23.23 13.86 10.24
N ALA A 138 22.75 12.63 10.46
CA ALA A 138 22.48 12.10 11.80
C ALA A 138 23.66 11.26 12.33
N GLY A 139 23.83 11.22 13.65
CA GLY A 139 24.82 10.36 14.29
C GLY A 139 24.30 8.94 14.52
N GLY A 140 25.13 7.93 14.25
CA GLY A 140 24.80 6.52 14.50
C GLY A 140 23.62 6.03 13.65
N ASN A 141 22.64 5.38 14.30
CA ASN A 141 21.41 4.89 13.66
C ASN A 141 20.23 5.85 13.82
N ASN A 142 20.47 7.08 14.27
CA ASN A 142 19.42 8.07 14.42
C ASN A 142 18.98 8.61 13.07
N PHE A 143 17.81 9.24 13.05
CA PHE A 143 17.35 10.03 11.92
C PHE A 143 17.39 11.53 12.22
N VAL A 144 17.32 12.33 11.16
CA VAL A 144 16.87 13.73 11.18
C VAL A 144 15.69 13.88 10.21
N GLN A 145 14.83 14.88 10.41
CA GLN A 145 13.79 15.22 9.44
C GLN A 145 14.42 15.83 8.19
N CYS A 146 13.89 15.45 7.04
CA CYS A 146 14.25 16.08 5.77
C CYS A 146 13.55 17.44 5.65
N ASP A 147 14.13 18.32 4.84
CA ASP A 147 13.54 19.63 4.56
C ASP A 147 12.29 19.47 3.70
N SER A 148 11.26 20.25 4.01
CA SER A 148 10.10 20.38 3.11
C SER A 148 10.52 21.22 1.89
N ALA A 149 10.09 20.82 0.70
CA ALA A 149 10.33 21.57 -0.54
C ALA A 149 9.23 22.60 -0.80
#